data_AF-A0A318IM13-F1
#
_entry.id   AF-A0A318IM13-F1
#
_cell.length_a   1.000
_cell.length_b   1.000
_cell.length_c   1.000
_cell.angle_alpha   90.00
_cell.angle_beta   90.00
_cell.angle_gamma   90.00
#
_symmetry.space_group_name_H-M   'P 1'
#
loop_
_entity.id
_entity.type
_entity.pdbx_description
1 polymer ?
#
loop_
_entity_poly.entity_id
_entity_poly.type
_entity_poly.pdbx_seq_one_letter_code
_entity_poly.pdbx_strand_id
1 'polypeptide(L)'
;MTTSYHFSFEDHWRSPLAYWVHLPVPDQPDVWDPPSPPCIPHRGYVFLHVEFEKHELLFSSPAQLDHFIAVLASKPLPTTRYLSNLRNAPVGPNGHWLSRLPAALKAPRKRAKLVQAMQVVRAEVVRADTPHQFAWAEYADLLK
;
A
#
# COMPACT_ATOMS: atom_id res chain seq x y z
N MET A 1 -15.04 -5.26 -14.39
CA MET A 1 -14.43 -6.03 -13.29
C MET A 1 -14.71 -5.23 -12.04
N THR A 2 -15.53 -5.76 -11.14
CA THR A 2 -15.83 -5.09 -9.88
C THR A 2 -14.71 -5.49 -8.91
N THR A 3 -13.90 -4.53 -8.51
CA THR A 3 -12.90 -4.70 -7.46
C THR A 3 -13.63 -4.48 -6.13
N SER A 4 -13.66 -5.48 -5.27
CA SER A 4 -14.16 -5.36 -3.90
C SER A 4 -13.03 -4.93 -2.97
N TYR A 5 -13.38 -4.20 -1.92
CA TYR A 5 -12.48 -3.92 -0.82
C TYR A 5 -13.25 -3.88 0.49
N HIS A 6 -12.52 -4.05 1.58
CA HIS A 6 -13.02 -3.87 2.94
C HIS A 6 -11.89 -3.31 3.82
N PHE A 7 -12.23 -2.93 5.05
CA PHE A 7 -11.25 -2.49 6.03
C PHE A 7 -11.07 -3.54 7.13
N SER A 8 -9.91 -3.57 7.77
CA SER A 8 -9.73 -4.23 9.06
C SER A 8 -8.96 -3.30 10.00
N PHE A 9 -8.88 -3.71 11.27
CA PHE A 9 -8.01 -3.07 12.24
C PHE A 9 -6.97 -4.07 12.73
N GLU A 10 -5.74 -3.61 12.86
CA GLU A 10 -4.59 -4.41 13.31
C GLU A 10 -3.84 -3.67 14.42
N ASP A 11 -3.17 -4.43 15.29
CA ASP A 11 -2.37 -3.86 16.38
C ASP A 11 -1.12 -3.11 15.90
N HIS A 12 -0.66 -3.39 14.68
CA HIS A 12 0.51 -2.73 14.08
C HIS A 12 0.29 -2.37 12.61
N TRP A 13 0.60 -1.12 12.24
CA TRP A 13 0.57 -0.65 10.85
C TRP A 13 1.61 -1.23 9.87
N ARG A 14 2.57 -2.07 10.28
CA ARG A 14 3.65 -2.52 9.39
C ARG A 14 3.16 -3.58 8.39
N SER A 15 2.79 -3.14 7.20
CA SER A 15 2.57 -3.99 6.03
C SER A 15 3.89 -4.35 5.32
N PRO A 16 3.91 -5.31 4.39
CA PRO A 16 5.08 -5.59 3.55
C PRO A 16 5.59 -4.37 2.76
N LEU A 17 4.73 -3.40 2.45
CA LEU A 17 5.09 -2.15 1.79
C LEU A 17 5.58 -1.08 2.77
N ALA A 18 5.16 -1.14 4.04
CA ALA A 18 5.40 -0.09 5.02
C ALA A 18 6.89 0.28 5.14
N TYR A 19 7.75 -0.74 5.20
CA TYR A 19 9.19 -0.54 5.25
C TYR A 19 9.71 0.23 4.02
N TRP A 20 9.15 0.03 2.83
CA TRP A 20 9.67 0.65 1.60
C TRP A 20 9.17 2.08 1.37
N VAL A 21 8.03 2.42 1.96
CA VAL A 21 7.31 3.66 1.70
C VAL A 21 7.62 4.69 2.77
N HIS A 22 7.52 4.29 4.03
CA HIS A 22 7.71 5.19 5.16
C HIS A 22 9.20 5.22 5.52
N LEU A 23 9.88 6.30 5.17
CA LEU A 23 11.29 6.52 5.46
C LEU A 23 11.41 7.25 6.81
N PRO A 24 12.31 6.83 7.71
CA PRO A 24 12.56 7.60 8.92
C PRO A 24 13.13 8.97 8.53
N VAL A 25 12.63 10.03 9.15
CA VAL A 25 13.17 11.38 8.95
C VAL A 25 14.49 11.51 9.73
N PRO A 26 15.58 12.00 9.11
CA PRO A 26 16.84 12.21 9.82
C PRO A 26 16.64 13.06 11.08
N ASP A 27 17.30 12.65 12.17
CA ASP A 27 17.29 13.33 13.47
C ASP A 27 15.92 13.46 14.16
N GLN A 28 14.88 12.78 13.66
CA GLN A 28 13.55 12.75 14.26
C GLN A 28 13.12 11.30 14.51
N PRO A 29 13.45 10.73 15.69
CA PRO A 29 13.02 9.38 16.03
C PRO A 29 11.49 9.28 15.95
N ASP A 30 11.00 8.16 15.43
CA ASP A 30 9.57 7.85 15.27
C ASP A 30 8.78 8.74 14.29
N VAL A 31 9.44 9.65 13.58
CA VAL A 31 8.84 10.43 12.49
C VAL A 31 9.15 9.79 11.15
N TRP A 32 8.12 9.67 10.32
CA TRP A 32 8.20 9.03 9.01
C TRP A 32 7.78 9.99 7.91
N ASP A 33 8.41 9.87 6.74
CA ASP A 33 8.01 10.56 5.51
C ASP A 33 7.86 9.54 4.36
N PRO A 34 6.65 9.35 3.80
CA PRO A 34 5.37 9.89 4.26
C PRO A 34 5.01 9.45 5.69
N PRO A 35 4.13 10.18 6.40
CA PRO A 35 3.78 9.85 7.78
C PRO A 35 3.18 8.46 7.89
N SER A 36 3.50 7.76 8.98
CA SER A 36 2.84 6.49 9.33
C SER A 36 1.34 6.74 9.53
N PRO A 37 0.48 5.76 9.22
CA PRO A 37 -0.95 5.90 9.47
C PRO A 37 -1.22 6.09 10.97
N PRO A 38 -2.23 6.89 11.33
CA PRO A 38 -2.55 7.14 12.73
C PRO A 38 -3.08 5.87 13.41
N CYS A 39 -2.72 5.68 14.67
CA CYS A 39 -3.37 4.69 15.53
C CYS A 39 -4.70 5.27 16.02
N ILE A 40 -5.79 4.52 15.87
CA ILE A 40 -7.11 4.91 16.37
C ILE A 40 -7.25 4.36 17.79
N PRO A 41 -7.57 5.22 18.78
CA PRO A 41 -7.78 4.78 20.15
C PRO A 41 -8.73 3.59 20.23
N HIS A 42 -8.32 2.55 20.95
CA HIS A 42 -9.08 1.31 21.19
C HIS A 42 -9.40 0.45 19.96
N ARG A 43 -8.96 0.82 18.75
CA ARG A 43 -9.14 0.02 17.53
C ARG A 43 -7.83 -0.43 16.90
N GLY A 44 -6.76 0.36 16.99
CA GLY A 44 -5.49 0.08 16.34
C GLY A 44 -5.37 0.80 14.99
N TYR A 45 -4.72 0.16 14.02
CA TYR A 45 -4.41 0.74 12.71
C TYR A 45 -5.32 0.20 11.63
N VAL A 46 -5.78 1.09 10.76
CA VAL A 46 -6.64 0.72 9.63
C VAL A 46 -5.83 0.06 8.54
N PHE A 47 -6.33 -1.07 8.05
CA PHE A 47 -5.84 -1.73 6.85
C PHE A 47 -6.94 -1.75 5.79
N LEU A 48 -6.60 -1.33 4.59
CA LEU A 48 -7.40 -1.53 3.39
C LEU A 48 -7.02 -2.87 2.78
N HIS A 49 -8.02 -3.75 2.62
CA HIS A 49 -7.92 -5.01 1.90
C HIS A 49 -8.57 -4.85 0.55
N VAL A 50 -7.84 -5.10 -0.52
CA VAL A 50 -8.35 -5.01 -1.88
C VAL A 50 -8.28 -6.35 -2.57
N GLU A 51 -9.44 -6.87 -2.95
CA GLU A 51 -9.56 -8.14 -3.67
C GLU A 51 -9.35 -7.93 -5.16
N PHE A 52 -8.41 -8.67 -5.74
CA PHE A 52 -8.16 -8.69 -7.17
C PHE A 52 -7.96 -10.11 -7.68
N GLU A 53 -8.94 -10.61 -8.44
CA GLU A 53 -9.04 -12.01 -8.85
C GLU A 53 -9.05 -12.93 -7.62
N LYS A 54 -7.97 -13.68 -7.39
CA LYS A 54 -7.79 -14.61 -6.26
C LYS A 54 -6.79 -14.10 -5.23
N HIS A 55 -6.39 -12.84 -5.35
CA HIS A 55 -5.35 -12.23 -4.54
C HIS A 55 -5.95 -11.11 -3.71
N GLU A 56 -5.55 -11.03 -2.46
CA GLU A 56 -5.85 -9.92 -1.57
C GLU A 56 -4.59 -9.08 -1.38
N LEU A 57 -4.73 -7.77 -1.49
CA LEU A 57 -3.66 -6.80 -1.34
C LEU A 57 -3.97 -5.91 -0.13
N LEU A 58 -2.99 -5.76 0.75
CA LEU A 58 -3.15 -5.07 2.02
C LEU A 58 -2.33 -3.78 2.04
N PHE A 59 -2.96 -2.68 2.45
CA PHE A 59 -2.33 -1.37 2.59
C PHE A 59 -2.73 -0.74 3.92
N SER A 60 -1.76 -0.29 4.72
CA SER A 60 -2.06 0.44 5.96
C SER A 60 -2.08 1.95 5.78
N SER A 61 -1.71 2.46 4.61
CA SER A 61 -1.77 3.91 4.31
C SER A 61 -2.04 4.17 2.83
N PRO A 62 -2.65 5.32 2.47
CA PRO A 62 -2.77 5.77 1.09
C PRO A 62 -1.42 5.85 0.36
N ALA A 63 -0.37 6.30 1.06
CA ALA A 63 0.98 6.38 0.49
C ALA A 63 1.51 5.01 0.01
N GLN A 64 1.15 3.92 0.70
CA GLN A 64 1.51 2.58 0.27
C GLN A 64 0.77 2.15 -0.99
N LEU A 65 -0.53 2.45 -1.08
CA LEU A 65 -1.33 2.22 -2.28
C LEU A 65 -0.78 3.01 -3.48
N ASP A 66 -0.40 4.27 -3.25
CA ASP A 66 0.17 5.16 -4.27
C ASP A 66 1.51 4.65 -4.79
N HIS A 67 2.39 4.25 -3.87
CA HIS A 67 3.67 3.64 -4.22
C HIS A 67 3.47 2.35 -5.04
N PHE A 68 2.54 1.49 -4.63
CA PHE A 68 2.21 0.27 -5.35
C PHE A 68 1.74 0.54 -6.78
N ILE A 69 0.80 1.49 -6.94
CA ILE A 69 0.30 1.94 -8.24
C ILE A 69 1.46 2.47 -9.09
N ALA A 70 2.29 3.37 -8.56
CA ALA A 70 3.38 3.99 -9.29
C ALA A 70 4.42 2.96 -9.78
N VAL A 71 4.83 2.04 -8.92
CA VAL A 71 5.78 0.97 -9.27
C VAL A 71 5.21 0.04 -10.34
N LEU A 72 3.94 -0.36 -10.22
CA LEU A 72 3.34 -1.26 -11.22
C LEU A 72 2.97 -0.55 -12.54
N ALA A 73 2.70 0.75 -12.51
CA ALA A 73 2.37 1.53 -13.71
C ALA A 73 3.58 1.78 -14.61
N SER A 74 4.80 1.70 -14.08
CA SER A 74 6.02 2.03 -14.82
C SER A 74 6.26 1.09 -16.03
N LYS A 75 6.96 1.64 -17.02
CA LYS A 75 7.37 0.94 -18.25
C LYS A 75 8.82 1.31 -18.58
N PRO A 76 9.78 0.37 -18.47
CA PRO A 76 9.63 -1.01 -17.98
C PRO A 76 9.27 -1.08 -16.49
N LEU A 77 8.87 -2.28 -16.02
CA LEU A 77 8.72 -2.54 -14.59
C LEU A 77 10.11 -2.45 -13.92
N PRO A 78 10.30 -1.70 -12.82
CA PRO A 78 11.58 -1.61 -12.16
C PRO A 78 12.00 -2.96 -11.61
N THR A 79 13.31 -3.17 -11.55
CA THR A 79 13.88 -4.33 -10.87
C THR A 79 13.82 -4.10 -9.36
N THR A 80 13.66 -5.19 -8.59
CA THR A 80 13.73 -5.12 -7.12
C THR A 80 15.10 -4.62 -6.64
N ARG A 81 16.16 -4.83 -7.43
CA ARG A 81 17.49 -4.27 -7.17
C ARG A 81 17.50 -2.76 -7.27
N TYR A 82 16.93 -2.20 -8.34
CA TYR A 82 16.80 -0.76 -8.48
C TYR A 82 16.00 -0.14 -7.31
N LEU A 83 14.84 -0.71 -6.99
CA LEU A 83 14.00 -0.22 -5.89
C LEU A 83 14.70 -0.33 -4.52
N SER A 84 15.45 -1.41 -4.27
CA SER A 84 16.19 -1.56 -3.02
C SER A 84 17.32 -0.56 -2.90
N ASN A 85 18.02 -0.27 -4.02
CA ASN A 85 19.08 0.73 -4.07
C ASN A 85 18.54 2.15 -3.82
N LEU A 86 17.34 2.48 -4.30
CA LEU A 86 16.70 3.78 -4.02
C LEU A 86 16.52 4.03 -2.52
N ARG A 87 16.19 2.99 -1.75
CA ARG A 87 16.07 3.10 -0.29
C ARG A 87 17.44 3.20 0.40
N ASN A 88 18.49 2.63 -0.19
CA ASN A 88 19.85 2.60 0.36
C ASN A 88 19.91 2.03 1.80
N ALA A 89 19.27 0.88 2.02
CA ALA A 89 19.13 0.25 3.33
C ALA A 89 19.53 -1.24 3.28
N PRO A 90 19.82 -1.91 4.42
CA PRO A 90 20.41 -3.26 4.41
C PRO A 90 19.48 -4.36 3.87
N VAL A 91 18.19 -4.08 3.73
CA VAL A 91 17.23 -5.02 3.15
C VAL A 91 17.43 -5.07 1.64
N GLY A 92 17.94 -6.21 1.17
CA GLY A 92 18.24 -6.43 -0.23
C GLY A 92 17.02 -6.77 -1.12
N PRO A 93 17.26 -7.02 -2.42
CA PRO A 93 16.22 -7.20 -3.44
C PRO A 93 15.18 -8.30 -3.17
N ASN A 94 15.58 -9.36 -2.46
CA ASN A 94 14.70 -10.49 -2.09
C ASN A 94 13.77 -10.19 -0.90
N GLY A 95 14.03 -9.09 -0.18
CA GLY A 95 13.15 -8.56 0.85
C GLY A 95 12.09 -7.59 0.31
N HIS A 96 12.23 -7.15 -0.94
CA HIS A 96 11.32 -6.17 -1.54
C HIS A 96 9.94 -6.76 -1.81
N TRP A 97 8.87 -6.02 -1.53
CA TRP A 97 7.48 -6.49 -1.72
C TRP A 97 7.22 -6.97 -3.15
N LEU A 98 7.77 -6.28 -4.16
CA LEU A 98 7.66 -6.67 -5.58
C LEU A 98 8.27 -8.06 -5.88
N SER A 99 9.27 -8.50 -5.12
CA SER A 99 9.83 -9.86 -5.25
C SER A 99 8.81 -10.92 -4.81
N ARG A 100 7.99 -10.60 -3.80
CA ARG A 100 6.96 -11.46 -3.23
C ARG A 100 5.63 -11.39 -3.97
N LEU A 101 5.41 -10.33 -4.77
CA LEU A 101 4.22 -10.22 -5.60
C LEU A 101 4.13 -11.40 -6.60
N PRO A 102 2.98 -12.09 -6.70
CA PRO A 102 2.79 -13.19 -7.63
C PRO A 102 3.20 -12.83 -9.07
N ALA A 103 3.89 -13.75 -9.76
CA ALA A 103 4.36 -13.53 -11.12
C ALA A 103 3.23 -13.13 -12.09
N ALA A 104 2.04 -13.71 -11.92
CA ALA A 104 0.86 -13.40 -12.72
C ALA A 104 0.49 -11.90 -12.64
N LEU A 105 0.59 -11.27 -11.46
CA LEU A 105 0.25 -9.86 -11.28
C LEU A 105 1.29 -8.90 -11.87
N LYS A 106 2.52 -9.38 -12.09
CA LYS A 106 3.60 -8.60 -12.72
C LYS A 106 3.52 -8.58 -14.25
N ALA A 107 2.80 -9.53 -14.85
CA ALA A 107 2.66 -9.66 -16.31
C ALA A 107 1.96 -8.42 -16.92
N PRO A 108 2.42 -7.87 -18.06
CA PRO A 108 1.99 -6.54 -18.54
C PRO A 108 0.48 -6.32 -18.62
N ARG A 109 -0.27 -7.27 -19.19
CA ARG A 109 -1.73 -7.17 -19.33
C ARG A 109 -2.45 -7.21 -17.98
N LYS A 110 -2.05 -8.10 -17.07
CA LYS A 110 -2.65 -8.20 -15.73
C LYS A 110 -2.28 -7.00 -14.88
N ARG A 111 -1.03 -6.56 -14.95
CA ARG A 111 -0.52 -5.38 -14.26
C ARG A 111 -1.31 -4.12 -14.62
N ALA A 112 -1.62 -3.91 -15.91
CA ALA A 112 -2.43 -2.78 -16.34
C ALA A 112 -3.84 -2.78 -15.73
N LYS A 113 -4.50 -3.95 -15.69
CA LYS A 113 -5.81 -4.10 -15.05
C LYS A 113 -5.74 -3.89 -13.54
N LEU A 114 -4.69 -4.41 -12.90
CA LEU A 114 -4.47 -4.25 -11.47
C LEU A 114 -4.27 -2.77 -11.11
N VAL A 115 -3.43 -2.05 -11.87
CA VAL A 115 -3.23 -0.60 -11.70
C VAL A 115 -4.55 0.16 -11.81
N GLN A 116 -5.37 -0.13 -12.82
CA GLN A 116 -6.68 0.49 -12.98
C GLN A 116 -7.61 0.19 -11.80
N ALA A 117 -7.66 -1.07 -11.36
CA ALA A 117 -8.44 -1.47 -10.19
C ALA A 117 -8.02 -0.73 -8.91
N MET A 118 -6.71 -0.63 -8.67
CA MET A 118 -6.18 0.10 -7.51
C MET A 118 -6.46 1.61 -7.59
N GLN A 119 -6.41 2.20 -8.79
CA GLN A 119 -6.73 3.62 -8.98
C GLN A 119 -8.21 3.92 -8.69
N VAL A 120 -9.13 3.05 -9.09
CA VAL A 120 -10.56 3.17 -8.77
C VAL A 120 -10.76 3.09 -7.26
N VAL A 121 -10.22 2.06 -6.60
CA VAL A 121 -10.32 1.92 -5.13
C VAL A 121 -9.72 3.14 -4.43
N ARG A 122 -8.54 3.60 -4.85
CA ARG A 122 -7.90 4.80 -4.30
C ARG A 122 -8.82 6.02 -4.37
N ALA A 123 -9.51 6.22 -5.49
CA ALA A 123 -10.42 7.35 -5.66
C ALA A 123 -11.66 7.29 -4.74
N GLU A 124 -12.09 6.08 -4.36
CA GLU A 124 -13.22 5.87 -3.46
C GLU A 124 -12.84 5.98 -1.97
N VAL A 125 -11.64 5.51 -1.61
CA VAL A 125 -11.24 5.37 -0.20
C VAL A 125 -10.29 6.46 0.30
N VAL A 126 -9.78 7.32 -0.58
CA VAL A 126 -8.86 8.43 -0.21
C VAL A 126 -9.50 9.75 -0.60
N ARG A 127 -9.80 10.57 0.39
CA ARG A 127 -10.37 11.90 0.17
C ARG A 127 -9.28 12.93 -0.14
N ALA A 128 -9.66 13.97 -0.87
CA ALA A 128 -8.73 15.05 -1.24
C ALA A 128 -8.32 15.94 -0.05
N ASP A 129 -9.19 16.07 0.97
CA ASP A 129 -8.94 16.83 2.21
C ASP A 129 -8.06 16.09 3.22
N THR A 130 -8.06 14.75 3.19
CA THR A 130 -7.22 13.90 4.05
C THR A 130 -6.40 12.90 3.25
N PRO A 131 -5.47 13.34 2.39
CA PRO A 131 -4.78 12.48 1.42
C PRO A 131 -3.88 11.41 2.06
N HIS A 132 -3.55 11.56 3.35
CA HIS A 132 -2.70 10.64 4.10
C HIS A 132 -3.50 9.61 4.92
N GLN A 133 -4.85 9.65 4.87
CA GLN A 133 -5.71 8.74 5.61
C GLN A 133 -6.76 8.09 4.70
N PHE A 134 -7.15 6.86 5.01
CA PHE A 134 -8.32 6.26 4.39
C PHE A 134 -9.60 6.84 4.99
N ALA A 135 -10.66 6.94 4.20
CA ALA A 135 -12.00 7.38 4.61
C ALA A 135 -12.77 6.27 5.35
N TRP A 136 -12.09 5.45 6.17
CA TRP A 136 -12.62 4.22 6.76
C TRP A 136 -13.83 4.42 7.67
N ALA A 137 -13.99 5.61 8.27
CA ALA A 137 -15.11 5.90 9.16
C ALA A 137 -16.47 5.83 8.44
N GLU A 138 -16.49 6.17 7.15
CA GLU A 138 -17.68 6.09 6.28
C GLU A 138 -18.04 4.63 5.94
N TYR A 139 -17.07 3.72 6.09
CA TYR A 139 -17.20 2.29 5.83
C TYR A 139 -17.23 1.45 7.11
N ALA A 140 -17.23 2.09 8.29
CA ALA A 140 -17.19 1.41 9.58
C ALA A 140 -18.41 0.49 9.81
N ASP A 141 -19.53 0.78 9.15
CA ASP A 141 -20.74 -0.05 9.18
C ASP A 141 -20.62 -1.37 8.40
N LEU A 142 -19.61 -1.50 7.52
CA LEU A 142 -19.30 -2.73 6.78
C LEU A 142 -18.43 -3.70 7.59
N LEU A 143 -18.02 -3.32 8.79
CA LEU A 143 -17.17 -4.11 9.69
C LEU A 143 -17.96 -4.92 10.73
N LYS A 144 -19.23 -5.24 10.42
CA LYS A 144 -20.11 -6.04 11.27
C LYS A 144 -19.92 -7.54 11.05
#